data_AF-A0A2I0QA98-F1
#
_entry.id   AF-A0A2I0QA98-F1
#
_cell.length_a   1.000
_cell.length_b   1.000
_cell.length_c   1.000
_cell.angle_alpha   90.00
_cell.angle_beta   90.00
_cell.angle_gamma   90.00
#
_symmetry.space_group_name_H-M   'P 1'
#
loop_
_entity.id
_entity.type
_entity.pdbx_description
1 polymer ?
#
loop_
_entity_poly.entity_id
_entity_poly.type
_entity_poly.pdbx_seq_one_letter_code
_entity_poly.pdbx_strand_id
1 'polypeptide(L)'
;MTKYTLPVSNDKEQEQLQLKAKIILLQKELNDIEQKTNAFEAILRSHLTNELIEEQELTVLYKKVQLAKKERRFAQKKKGKNFKEVDGLKVIIKNSENATSINDQKEKKRLYREAMLFVHPDKFSMHDEKIDLATEVTTKLIEIYQTGSLSELQIFHTHIFSGNAMLQFPINSEINATSTADSYLQNELLKLEKQLQAAKNKLTYKVLTEYENPLTFIDELKEYYQDRIFKLKKRTRKANMFDL
;
A
#
# COMPACT_ATOMS: atom_id res chain seq x y z
N MET A 1 23.80 -16.68 54.23
CA MET A 1 24.13 -15.64 53.23
C MET A 1 23.53 -16.04 51.90
N THR A 2 22.35 -15.55 51.59
CA THR A 2 21.63 -15.81 50.34
C THR A 2 22.14 -14.85 49.26
N LYS A 3 22.77 -15.40 48.22
CA LYS A 3 23.20 -14.64 47.04
C LYS A 3 21.96 -14.36 46.19
N TYR A 4 21.51 -13.11 46.17
CA TYR A 4 20.55 -12.64 45.18
C TYR A 4 21.29 -12.45 43.85
N THR A 5 21.09 -13.36 42.91
CA THR A 5 21.41 -13.14 41.50
C THR A 5 20.36 -12.20 40.90
N LEU A 6 20.76 -10.97 40.60
CA LEU A 6 19.94 -10.01 39.87
C LEU A 6 19.68 -10.53 38.44
N PRO A 7 18.46 -10.39 37.89
CA PRO A 7 18.10 -10.96 36.61
C PRO A 7 18.68 -10.13 35.45
N VAL A 8 19.11 -10.85 34.42
CA VAL A 8 19.61 -10.34 33.13
C VAL A 8 18.42 -9.76 32.34
N SER A 9 18.10 -8.48 32.57
CA SER A 9 17.03 -7.77 31.85
C SER A 9 17.53 -6.85 30.73
N ASN A 10 18.85 -6.58 30.65
CA ASN A 10 19.40 -5.53 29.78
C ASN A 10 19.46 -5.90 28.29
N ASP A 11 19.57 -7.19 27.95
CA ASP A 11 19.80 -7.63 26.56
C ASP A 11 18.57 -7.42 25.66
N LYS A 12 17.36 -7.51 26.22
CA LYS A 12 16.11 -7.41 25.44
C LYS A 12 15.73 -5.96 25.11
N GLU A 13 15.96 -5.04 26.04
CA GLU A 13 15.76 -3.61 25.80
C GLU A 13 16.72 -3.10 24.71
N GLN A 14 17.96 -3.60 24.72
CA GLN A 14 18.93 -3.30 23.67
C GLN A 14 18.51 -3.83 22.30
N GLU A 15 17.99 -5.06 22.21
CA GLU A 15 17.48 -5.63 20.96
C GLU A 15 16.29 -4.81 20.40
N GLN A 16 15.37 -4.37 21.25
CA GLN A 16 14.26 -3.50 20.84
C GLN A 16 14.73 -2.14 20.33
N LEU A 17 15.69 -1.51 21.01
CA LEU A 17 16.27 -0.25 20.58
C LEU A 17 16.98 -0.39 19.22
N GLN A 18 17.68 -1.50 18.99
CA GLN A 18 18.30 -1.82 17.70
C GLN A 18 17.25 -2.00 16.60
N LEU A 19 16.15 -2.71 16.88
CA LEU A 19 15.05 -2.89 15.93
C LEU A 19 14.40 -1.55 15.55
N LYS A 20 14.11 -0.70 16.54
CA LYS A 20 13.56 0.65 16.30
C LYS A 20 14.51 1.52 15.48
N ALA A 21 15.81 1.50 15.79
CA ALA A 21 16.82 2.23 15.04
C ALA A 21 16.91 1.75 13.58
N LYS A 22 16.85 0.43 13.35
CA LYS A 22 16.82 -0.15 12.00
C LYS A 22 15.55 0.26 11.24
N ILE A 23 14.39 0.28 11.89
CA ILE A 23 13.13 0.74 11.31
C ILE A 23 13.24 2.21 10.84
N ILE A 24 13.75 3.11 11.68
CA ILE A 24 13.92 4.53 11.35
C ILE A 24 14.86 4.70 10.15
N LEU A 25 15.97 3.95 10.12
CA LEU A 25 16.92 3.99 9.01
C LEU A 25 16.26 3.53 7.70
N LEU A 26 15.55 2.41 7.73
CA LEU A 26 14.85 1.88 6.55
C LEU A 26 13.74 2.81 6.06
N GLN A 27 13.00 3.45 6.96
CA GLN A 27 11.98 4.44 6.61
C GLN A 27 12.61 5.66 5.90
N LYS A 28 13.75 6.13 6.40
CA LYS A 28 14.49 7.23 5.76
C LYS A 28 15.00 6.84 4.38
N GLU A 29 15.60 5.65 4.24
CA GLU A 29 16.08 5.14 2.95
C GLU A 29 14.92 5.02 1.94
N LEU A 30 13.78 4.48 2.37
CA LEU A 30 12.58 4.35 1.55
C LEU A 30 12.07 5.71 1.08
N ASN A 31 11.95 6.68 1.99
CA ASN A 31 11.51 8.04 1.64
C ASN A 31 12.47 8.71 0.65
N ASP A 32 13.79 8.56 0.84
CA ASP A 32 14.79 9.11 -0.08
C ASP A 32 14.68 8.49 -1.49
N ILE A 33 14.44 7.17 -1.57
CA ILE A 33 14.20 6.46 -2.84
C ILE A 33 12.90 6.94 -3.49
N GLU A 34 11.82 7.06 -2.73
CA GLU A 34 10.52 7.52 -3.23
C GLU A 34 10.59 8.95 -3.74
N GLN A 35 11.26 9.86 -3.03
CA GLN A 35 11.43 11.24 -3.48
C GLN A 35 12.21 11.32 -4.78
N LYS A 36 13.33 10.59 -4.89
CA LYS A 36 14.14 10.55 -6.13
C LYS A 36 13.35 9.98 -7.30
N THR A 37 12.64 8.88 -7.09
CA THR A 37 11.83 8.23 -8.15
C THR A 37 10.65 9.10 -8.56
N ASN A 38 9.96 9.76 -7.62
CA ASN A 38 8.85 10.66 -7.91
C ASN A 38 9.32 11.90 -8.67
N ALA A 39 10.46 12.49 -8.29
CA ALA A 39 11.04 13.62 -9.02
C ALA A 39 11.39 13.23 -10.47
N PHE A 40 12.02 12.06 -10.66
CA PHE A 40 12.32 11.55 -11.99
C PHE A 40 11.06 11.24 -12.81
N GLU A 41 10.03 10.65 -12.19
CA GLU A 41 8.74 10.42 -12.84
C GLU A 41 8.02 11.70 -13.23
N ALA A 42 8.11 12.76 -12.43
CA ALA A 42 7.57 14.06 -12.77
C ALA A 42 8.26 14.61 -14.04
N ILE A 43 9.59 14.46 -14.13
CA ILE A 43 10.36 14.83 -15.33
C ILE A 43 9.90 13.99 -16.52
N LEU A 44 9.84 12.66 -16.40
CA LEU A 44 9.37 11.77 -17.47
C LEU A 44 7.97 12.16 -17.96
N ARG A 45 7.03 12.40 -17.03
CA ARG A 45 5.67 12.82 -17.36
C ARG A 45 5.67 14.14 -18.12
N SER A 46 6.43 15.14 -17.67
CA SER A 46 6.49 16.44 -18.34
C SER A 46 6.97 16.34 -19.79
N HIS A 47 7.95 15.47 -20.08
CA HIS A 47 8.49 15.29 -21.42
C HIS A 47 7.64 14.40 -22.33
N LEU A 48 6.79 13.54 -21.77
CA LEU A 48 5.94 12.59 -22.50
C LEU A 48 4.46 12.97 -22.46
N THR A 49 4.11 14.14 -21.91
CA THR A 49 2.71 14.53 -21.67
C THR A 49 1.91 14.51 -22.96
N ASN A 50 2.46 15.07 -24.04
CA ASN A 50 1.77 15.16 -25.32
C ASN A 50 1.55 13.77 -25.93
N GLU A 51 2.58 12.93 -25.91
CA GLU A 51 2.54 11.56 -26.40
C GLU A 51 1.53 10.71 -25.61
N LEU A 52 1.49 10.87 -24.29
CA LEU A 52 0.53 10.19 -23.42
C LEU A 52 -0.92 10.61 -23.71
N ILE A 53 -1.17 11.90 -23.84
CA ILE A 53 -2.51 12.43 -24.18
C ILE A 53 -2.94 11.89 -25.54
N GLU A 54 -2.08 12.00 -26.55
CA GLU A 54 -2.40 11.54 -27.90
C GLU A 54 -2.65 10.02 -27.96
N GLU A 55 -1.86 9.22 -27.25
CA GLU A 55 -2.04 7.76 -27.16
C GLU A 55 -3.38 7.39 -26.51
N GLN A 56 -3.78 8.10 -25.45
CA GLN A 56 -5.05 7.91 -24.78
C GLN A 56 -6.23 8.30 -25.67
N GLU A 57 -6.18 9.47 -26.31
CA GLU A 57 -7.22 9.95 -27.23
C GLU A 57 -7.41 8.97 -28.40
N LEU A 58 -6.32 8.54 -29.02
CA LEU A 58 -6.36 7.56 -30.11
C LEU A 58 -6.87 6.20 -29.65
N THR A 59 -6.57 5.78 -28.43
CA THR A 59 -7.08 4.52 -27.86
C THR A 59 -8.59 4.58 -27.64
N VAL A 60 -9.10 5.71 -27.13
CA VAL A 60 -10.54 5.94 -26.98
C VAL A 60 -11.21 5.95 -28.36
N LEU A 61 -10.66 6.69 -29.32
CA LEU A 61 -11.14 6.75 -30.69
C LEU A 61 -11.16 5.36 -31.34
N TYR A 62 -10.10 4.57 -31.16
CA TYR A 62 -10.01 3.21 -31.68
C TYR A 62 -11.12 2.30 -31.11
N LYS A 63 -11.40 2.39 -29.79
CA LYS A 63 -12.51 1.65 -29.16
C LYS A 63 -13.85 2.06 -29.76
N LYS A 64 -14.10 3.37 -29.95
CA LYS A 64 -15.33 3.88 -30.60
C LYS A 64 -15.48 3.33 -32.02
N VAL A 65 -14.42 3.34 -32.82
CA VAL A 65 -14.43 2.77 -34.18
C VAL A 65 -14.76 1.27 -34.17
N GLN A 66 -14.22 0.50 -33.21
CA GLN A 66 -14.54 -0.93 -33.11
C GLN A 66 -16.00 -1.16 -32.72
N LEU A 67 -16.54 -0.36 -31.81
CA LEU A 67 -17.95 -0.41 -31.41
C LEU A 67 -18.86 -0.07 -32.59
N ALA A 68 -18.63 1.04 -33.30
CA ALA A 68 -19.42 1.42 -34.47
C ALA A 68 -19.39 0.35 -35.58
N LYS A 69 -18.22 -0.28 -35.81
CA LYS A 69 -18.13 -1.42 -36.75
C LYS A 69 -18.94 -2.62 -36.28
N LYS A 70 -18.93 -2.92 -34.98
CA LYS A 70 -19.69 -4.03 -34.39
C LYS A 70 -21.19 -3.78 -34.51
N GLU A 71 -21.64 -2.56 -34.24
CA GLU A 71 -23.03 -2.12 -34.37
C GLU A 71 -23.51 -2.19 -35.82
N ARG A 72 -22.74 -1.68 -36.79
CA ARG A 72 -23.09 -1.80 -38.22
C ARG A 72 -23.18 -3.27 -38.66
N ARG A 73 -22.22 -4.12 -38.24
CA ARG A 73 -22.28 -5.57 -38.49
C ARG A 73 -23.51 -6.22 -37.85
N PHE A 74 -23.88 -5.79 -36.64
CA PHE A 74 -25.05 -6.30 -35.94
C PHE A 74 -26.35 -5.88 -36.64
N ALA A 75 -26.49 -4.60 -37.01
CA ALA A 75 -27.64 -4.10 -37.76
C ALA A 75 -27.78 -4.78 -39.12
N GLN A 76 -26.67 -5.03 -39.83
CA GLN A 76 -26.66 -5.80 -41.07
C GLN A 76 -27.13 -7.24 -40.85
N LYS A 77 -26.65 -7.91 -39.79
CA LYS A 77 -27.12 -9.25 -39.42
C LYS A 77 -28.61 -9.25 -39.11
N LYS A 78 -29.11 -8.27 -38.35
CA LYS A 78 -30.55 -8.12 -38.01
C LYS A 78 -31.44 -7.99 -39.24
N LYS A 79 -30.96 -7.33 -40.31
CA LYS A 79 -31.66 -7.24 -41.61
C LYS A 79 -31.63 -8.53 -42.42
N GLY A 80 -30.76 -9.48 -42.09
CA GLY A 80 -30.65 -10.76 -42.78
C GLY A 80 -31.79 -11.71 -42.40
N LYS A 81 -32.31 -12.46 -43.39
CA LYS A 81 -33.45 -13.38 -43.21
C LYS A 81 -33.20 -14.53 -42.20
N ASN A 82 -31.95 -14.75 -41.79
CA ASN A 82 -31.52 -15.83 -40.89
C ASN A 82 -31.14 -15.35 -39.47
N PHE A 83 -31.46 -14.11 -39.11
CA PHE A 83 -31.13 -13.59 -37.78
C PHE A 83 -32.02 -14.20 -36.69
N LYS A 84 -31.39 -14.82 -35.69
CA LYS A 84 -32.04 -15.26 -34.45
C LYS A 84 -31.48 -14.42 -33.31
N GLU A 85 -32.34 -13.77 -32.55
CA GLU A 85 -31.92 -13.06 -31.34
C GLU A 85 -31.43 -14.09 -30.31
N VAL A 86 -30.22 -13.88 -29.81
CA VAL A 86 -29.66 -14.72 -28.74
C VAL A 86 -30.09 -14.06 -27.43
N ASP A 87 -30.92 -14.73 -26.65
CA ASP A 87 -31.26 -14.30 -25.29
C ASP A 87 -29.96 -14.13 -24.49
N GLY A 88 -29.78 -12.95 -23.90
CA GLY A 88 -28.50 -12.50 -23.36
C GLY A 88 -27.91 -13.46 -22.32
N LEU A 89 -26.57 -13.56 -22.33
CA LEU A 89 -25.82 -14.18 -21.24
C LEU A 89 -26.15 -13.43 -19.94
N LYS A 90 -26.77 -14.13 -18.99
CA LYS A 90 -26.96 -13.62 -17.63
C LYS A 90 -25.59 -13.30 -17.04
N VAL A 91 -25.34 -12.02 -16.81
CA VAL A 91 -24.14 -11.56 -16.11
C VAL A 91 -24.20 -12.16 -14.70
N ILE A 92 -23.37 -13.17 -14.45
CA ILE A 92 -23.17 -13.69 -13.10
C ILE A 92 -22.37 -12.61 -12.38
N ILE A 93 -23.06 -11.79 -11.60
CA ILE A 93 -22.42 -10.90 -10.65
C ILE A 93 -21.74 -11.83 -9.63
N LYS A 94 -20.44 -12.05 -9.80
CA LYS A 94 -19.63 -12.62 -8.73
C LYS A 94 -19.64 -11.57 -7.63
N ASN A 95 -20.44 -11.80 -6.59
CA ASN A 95 -20.36 -11.03 -5.36
C ASN A 95 -18.90 -11.12 -4.89
N SER A 96 -18.18 -10.00 -4.93
CA SER A 96 -16.81 -9.96 -4.43
C SER A 96 -16.84 -10.30 -2.95
N GLU A 97 -16.10 -11.32 -2.56
CA GLU A 97 -15.85 -11.70 -1.17
C GLU A 97 -15.04 -10.60 -0.48
N ASN A 98 -15.70 -9.51 -0.10
CA ASN A 98 -15.15 -8.47 0.77
C ASN A 98 -16.19 -8.07 1.83
N ALA A 99 -17.10 -8.98 2.19
CA ALA A 99 -17.88 -8.83 3.40
C ALA A 99 -16.99 -9.29 4.56
N THR A 100 -16.25 -8.37 5.19
CA THR A 100 -15.69 -8.61 6.52
C THR A 100 -16.77 -9.25 7.37
N SER A 101 -16.51 -10.46 7.87
CA SER A 101 -17.51 -11.21 8.63
C SER A 101 -17.97 -10.33 9.79
N ILE A 102 -19.28 -10.32 10.09
CA ILE A 102 -19.84 -9.60 11.23
C ILE A 102 -19.09 -9.98 12.53
N ASN A 103 -18.53 -11.19 12.57
CA ASN A 103 -17.69 -11.67 13.67
C ASN A 103 -16.37 -10.87 13.80
N ASP A 104 -15.67 -10.64 12.70
CA ASP A 104 -14.39 -9.93 12.67
C ASP A 104 -14.54 -8.48 13.16
N GLN A 105 -15.66 -7.83 12.82
CA GLN A 105 -15.95 -6.48 13.28
C GLN A 105 -16.21 -6.42 14.79
N LYS A 106 -16.86 -7.44 15.36
CA LYS A 106 -17.09 -7.55 16.82
C LYS A 106 -15.77 -7.78 17.56
N GLU A 107 -14.91 -8.66 17.05
CA GLU A 107 -13.60 -8.92 17.64
C GLU A 107 -12.69 -7.69 17.57
N LYS A 108 -12.64 -7.00 16.43
CA LYS A 108 -11.93 -5.72 16.30
C LYS A 108 -12.38 -4.71 17.36
N LYS A 109 -13.70 -4.55 17.55
CA LYS A 109 -14.24 -3.63 18.54
C LYS A 109 -13.91 -4.04 19.97
N ARG A 110 -13.89 -5.34 20.27
CA ARG A 110 -13.51 -5.88 21.58
C ARG A 110 -12.04 -5.56 21.89
N LEU A 111 -11.12 -5.94 20.99
CA LEU A 111 -9.68 -5.74 21.16
C LEU A 111 -9.32 -4.25 21.27
N TYR A 112 -9.94 -3.40 20.44
CA TYR A 112 -9.73 -1.95 20.50
C TYR A 112 -10.13 -1.36 21.87
N ARG A 113 -11.29 -1.74 22.40
CA ARG A 113 -11.75 -1.26 23.72
C ARG A 113 -10.82 -1.72 24.84
N GLU A 114 -10.36 -2.96 24.75
CA GLU A 114 -9.43 -3.53 25.72
C GLU A 114 -8.12 -2.73 25.71
N ALA A 115 -7.48 -2.59 24.55
CA ALA A 115 -6.24 -1.85 24.38
C ALA A 115 -6.38 -0.38 24.79
N MET A 116 -7.47 0.29 24.40
CA MET A 116 -7.71 1.69 24.75
C MET A 116 -7.78 1.90 26.28
N LEU A 117 -8.36 0.95 27.02
CA LEU A 117 -8.43 1.03 28.48
C LEU A 117 -7.04 0.99 29.15
N PHE A 118 -6.02 0.43 28.52
CA PHE A 118 -4.65 0.41 29.05
C PHE A 118 -3.82 1.62 28.65
N VAL A 119 -4.10 2.20 27.47
CA VAL A 119 -3.26 3.24 26.86
C VAL A 119 -3.86 4.65 27.02
N HIS A 120 -5.11 4.78 27.47
CA HIS A 120 -5.77 6.08 27.55
C HIS A 120 -4.95 7.14 28.35
N PRO A 121 -4.71 8.34 27.81
CA PRO A 121 -3.87 9.37 28.45
C PRO A 121 -4.33 9.75 29.87
N ASP A 122 -5.64 9.72 30.13
CA ASP A 122 -6.23 10.03 31.45
C ASP A 122 -5.72 9.14 32.58
N LYS A 123 -5.33 7.88 32.29
CA LYS A 123 -4.69 6.99 33.28
C LYS A 123 -3.31 7.47 33.71
N PHE A 124 -2.67 8.30 32.90
CA PHE A 124 -1.32 8.82 33.11
C PHE A 124 -1.32 10.31 33.46
N SER A 125 -2.47 10.89 33.80
CA SER A 125 -2.65 12.30 34.18
C SER A 125 -1.70 12.81 35.28
N MET A 126 -1.14 11.91 36.10
CA MET A 126 -0.17 12.22 37.16
C MET A 126 1.30 12.19 36.70
N HIS A 127 1.57 11.87 35.44
CA HIS A 127 2.91 11.72 34.88
C HIS A 127 2.99 12.38 33.50
N ASP A 128 3.34 13.66 33.48
CA ASP A 128 3.33 14.48 32.25
C ASP A 128 4.11 13.83 31.08
N GLU A 129 5.28 13.23 31.35
CA GLU A 129 6.08 12.50 30.34
C GLU A 129 5.38 11.27 29.75
N LYS A 130 4.46 10.65 30.50
CA LYS A 130 3.71 9.46 30.06
C LYS A 130 2.45 9.83 29.29
N ILE A 131 1.95 11.06 29.43
CA ILE A 131 0.76 11.55 28.70
C ILE A 131 1.06 11.65 27.20
N ASP A 132 2.23 12.18 26.83
CA ASP A 132 2.63 12.31 25.43
C ASP A 132 2.79 10.93 24.76
N LEU A 133 3.46 9.99 25.43
CA LEU A 133 3.64 8.62 24.93
C LEU A 133 2.29 7.87 24.84
N ALA A 134 1.42 8.01 25.84
CA ALA A 134 0.06 7.48 25.82
C ALA A 134 -0.75 8.05 24.64
N THR A 135 -0.58 9.34 24.34
CA THR A 135 -1.21 9.99 23.19
C THR A 135 -0.68 9.42 21.87
N GLU A 136 0.63 9.22 21.73
CA GLU A 136 1.21 8.60 20.54
C GLU A 136 0.69 7.16 20.33
N VAL A 137 0.69 6.33 21.38
CA VAL A 137 0.22 4.94 21.27
C VAL A 137 -1.29 4.87 21.02
N THR A 138 -2.10 5.76 21.61
CA THR A 138 -3.55 5.81 21.31
C THR A 138 -3.83 6.26 19.88
N THR A 139 -3.09 7.24 19.34
CA THR A 139 -3.25 7.66 17.94
C THR A 139 -2.94 6.52 16.96
N LYS A 140 -1.84 5.77 17.19
CA LYS A 140 -1.53 4.55 16.42
C LYS A 140 -2.59 3.46 16.57
N LEU A 141 -3.15 3.27 17.77
CA LEU A 141 -4.25 2.32 17.99
C LEU A 141 -5.49 2.68 17.17
N ILE A 142 -5.85 3.97 17.15
CA ILE A 142 -6.99 4.49 16.38
C ILE A 142 -6.75 4.27 14.88
N GLU A 143 -5.54 4.57 14.40
CA GLU A 143 -5.16 4.37 13.00
C GLU A 143 -5.32 2.89 12.59
N ILE A 144 -4.75 1.96 13.35
CA ILE A 144 -4.85 0.51 13.09
C ILE A 144 -6.31 0.03 13.13
N TYR A 145 -7.14 0.59 14.01
CA TYR A 145 -8.56 0.25 14.06
C TYR A 145 -9.33 0.71 12.82
N GLN A 146 -9.02 1.89 12.29
CA GLN A 146 -9.69 2.48 11.13
C GLN A 146 -9.25 1.85 9.80
N THR A 147 -7.94 1.65 9.62
CA THR A 147 -7.36 1.26 8.32
C THR A 147 -6.88 -0.19 8.29
N GLY A 148 -6.61 -0.78 9.46
CA GLY A 148 -5.92 -2.06 9.57
C GLY A 148 -6.80 -3.31 9.51
N SER A 149 -6.14 -4.45 9.36
CA SER A 149 -6.71 -5.79 9.42
C SER A 149 -6.87 -6.31 10.87
N LEU A 150 -7.69 -7.35 11.06
CA LEU A 150 -7.91 -7.92 12.40
C LEU A 150 -6.61 -8.47 13.01
N SER A 151 -5.74 -9.06 12.18
CA SER A 151 -4.43 -9.57 12.61
C SER A 151 -3.51 -8.45 13.09
N GLU A 152 -3.49 -7.30 12.42
CA GLU A 152 -2.67 -6.15 12.84
C GLU A 152 -3.11 -5.60 14.20
N LEU A 153 -4.43 -5.53 14.43
CA LEU A 153 -4.97 -5.11 15.72
C LEU A 153 -4.62 -6.11 16.84
N GLN A 154 -4.64 -7.41 16.55
CA GLN A 154 -4.23 -8.45 17.51
C GLN A 154 -2.74 -8.33 17.86
N ILE A 155 -1.87 -8.16 16.86
CA ILE A 155 -0.42 -8.02 17.07
C ILE A 155 -0.11 -6.74 17.87
N PHE A 156 -0.81 -5.63 17.58
CA PHE A 156 -0.61 -4.40 18.33
C PHE A 156 -1.19 -4.46 19.74
N HIS A 157 -2.32 -5.15 19.93
CA HIS A 157 -2.85 -5.48 21.24
C HIS A 157 -1.82 -6.26 22.06
N THR A 158 -1.24 -7.33 21.54
CA THR A 158 -0.20 -8.07 22.28
C THR A 158 1.02 -7.21 22.63
N HIS A 159 1.40 -6.28 21.75
CA HIS A 159 2.50 -5.33 21.98
C HIS A 159 2.18 -4.27 23.05
N ILE A 160 0.92 -3.84 23.18
CA ILE A 160 0.46 -2.98 24.28
C ILE A 160 0.48 -3.77 25.60
N PHE A 161 -0.07 -4.97 25.60
CA PHE A 161 -0.21 -5.80 26.80
C PHE A 161 1.12 -6.37 27.31
N SER A 162 2.13 -6.54 26.44
CA SER A 162 3.48 -6.93 26.86
C SER A 162 4.24 -5.81 27.58
N GLY A 163 3.68 -4.59 27.65
CA GLY A 163 4.34 -3.42 28.21
C GLY A 163 5.36 -2.77 27.26
N ASN A 164 5.67 -3.40 26.13
CA ASN A 164 6.69 -2.96 25.17
C ASN A 164 6.36 -1.62 24.51
N ALA A 165 5.06 -1.31 24.36
CA ALA A 165 4.60 0.00 23.89
C ALA A 165 4.98 1.15 24.83
N MET A 166 5.19 0.89 26.12
CA MET A 166 5.44 1.89 27.17
C MET A 166 6.85 1.78 27.80
N LEU A 167 7.72 0.92 27.26
CA LEU A 167 9.03 0.54 27.83
C LEU A 167 10.09 1.67 27.94
N GLN A 168 9.76 2.94 27.72
CA GLN A 168 10.65 4.03 28.13
C GLN A 168 10.68 4.25 29.66
N PHE A 169 9.83 3.56 30.44
CA PHE A 169 9.82 3.70 31.89
C PHE A 169 9.58 2.35 32.60
N PRO A 170 10.46 1.93 33.53
CA PRO A 170 10.21 0.74 34.32
C PRO A 170 9.14 1.08 35.37
N ILE A 171 7.93 0.55 35.20
CA ILE A 171 6.96 0.48 36.29
C ILE A 171 6.91 -0.97 36.72
N ASN A 172 7.29 -1.21 37.98
CA ASN A 172 7.12 -2.44 38.73
C ASN A 172 5.76 -3.08 38.42
N SER A 173 5.77 -4.03 37.49
CA SER A 173 4.63 -4.86 37.15
C SER A 173 5.12 -6.28 37.33
N GLU A 174 4.84 -6.85 38.50
CA GLU A 174 4.94 -8.29 38.73
C GLU A 174 3.89 -8.99 37.86
N ILE A 175 4.15 -9.10 36.56
CA ILE A 175 3.38 -9.93 35.66
C ILE A 175 4.41 -10.75 34.90
N ASN A 176 4.43 -12.04 35.21
CA ASN A 176 5.15 -13.06 34.49
C ASN A 176 4.62 -13.14 33.04
N ALA A 177 5.02 -12.21 32.18
CA ALA A 177 4.82 -12.28 30.75
C ALA A 177 5.99 -13.07 30.14
N THR A 178 5.99 -14.38 30.37
CA THR A 178 6.74 -15.27 29.48
C THR A 178 6.18 -15.15 28.07
N SER A 179 7.08 -14.83 27.13
CA SER A 179 6.92 -15.01 25.68
C SER A 179 5.99 -14.03 24.97
N THR A 180 6.59 -13.02 24.32
CA THR A 180 6.84 -13.09 22.86
C THR A 180 7.93 -12.07 22.53
N ALA A 181 8.92 -12.46 21.71
CA ALA A 181 9.76 -11.48 21.02
C ALA A 181 8.85 -10.46 20.31
N ASP A 182 9.26 -9.20 20.16
CA ASP A 182 8.44 -8.13 19.57
C ASP A 182 8.03 -8.41 18.12
N SER A 183 7.03 -9.29 17.97
CA SER A 183 6.43 -9.72 16.71
C SER A 183 5.89 -8.50 15.97
N TYR A 184 5.45 -7.47 16.69
CA TYR A 184 5.05 -6.20 16.09
C TYR A 184 6.22 -5.52 15.35
N LEU A 185 7.33 -5.24 16.04
CA LEU A 185 8.49 -4.57 15.44
C LEU A 185 9.13 -5.43 14.34
N GLN A 186 9.17 -6.74 14.51
CA GLN A 186 9.68 -7.66 13.47
C GLN A 186 8.78 -7.66 12.22
N ASN A 187 7.46 -7.66 12.39
CA ASN A 187 6.53 -7.59 11.26
C ASN A 187 6.59 -6.23 10.58
N GLU A 188 6.73 -5.13 11.32
CA GLU A 188 6.92 -3.80 10.76
C GLU A 188 8.20 -3.72 9.93
N LEU A 189 9.30 -4.27 10.45
CA LEU A 189 10.58 -4.37 9.75
C LEU A 189 10.44 -5.18 8.46
N LEU A 190 9.78 -6.35 8.49
CA LEU A 190 9.54 -7.17 7.30
C LEU A 190 8.65 -6.47 6.27
N LYS A 191 7.66 -5.69 6.71
CA LYS A 191 6.83 -4.87 5.82
C LYS A 191 7.67 -3.79 5.13
N LEU A 192 8.49 -3.09 5.89
CA LEU A 192 9.40 -2.06 5.36
C LEU A 192 10.44 -2.65 4.40
N GLU A 193 11.04 -3.80 4.73
CA GLU A 193 11.98 -4.48 3.83
C GLU A 193 11.30 -4.89 2.50
N LYS A 194 10.06 -5.39 2.56
CA LYS A 194 9.28 -5.70 1.34
C LYS A 194 8.96 -4.45 0.52
N GLN A 195 8.54 -3.36 1.19
CA GLN A 195 8.25 -2.10 0.50
C GLN A 195 9.51 -1.52 -0.15
N LEU A 196 10.64 -1.56 0.55
CA LEU A 196 11.93 -1.11 0.04
C LEU A 196 12.40 -1.97 -1.13
N GLN A 197 12.25 -3.30 -1.05
CA GLN A 197 12.51 -4.18 -2.20
C GLN A 197 11.60 -3.85 -3.39
N ALA A 198 10.30 -3.60 -3.16
CA ALA A 198 9.39 -3.20 -4.22
C ALA A 198 9.77 -1.85 -4.84
N ALA A 199 10.18 -0.88 -4.02
CA ALA A 199 10.66 0.42 -4.47
C ALA A 199 11.94 0.30 -5.30
N LYS A 200 12.91 -0.51 -4.85
CA LYS A 200 14.16 -0.81 -5.59
C LYS A 200 13.91 -1.59 -6.87
N ASN A 201 12.88 -2.44 -6.90
CA ASN A 201 12.51 -3.20 -8.09
C ASN A 201 11.77 -2.36 -9.14
N LYS A 202 11.29 -1.18 -8.80
CA LYS A 202 10.62 -0.27 -9.74
C LYS A 202 11.58 0.10 -10.87
N LEU A 203 11.09 0.03 -12.11
CA LEU A 203 11.92 0.30 -13.30
C LEU A 203 12.53 1.71 -13.26
N THR A 204 11.77 2.70 -12.79
CA THR A 204 12.23 4.09 -12.69
C THR A 204 13.39 4.25 -11.71
N TYR A 205 13.42 3.45 -10.63
CA TYR A 205 14.56 3.40 -9.73
C TYR A 205 15.77 2.73 -10.39
N LYS A 206 15.58 1.60 -11.07
CA LYS A 206 16.66 0.92 -11.80
C LYS A 206 17.30 1.81 -12.85
N VAL A 207 16.50 2.54 -13.62
CA VAL A 207 17.01 3.52 -14.59
C VAL A 207 17.85 4.59 -13.90
N LEU A 208 17.39 5.11 -12.75
CA LEU A 208 18.16 6.10 -11.99
C LEU A 208 19.51 5.57 -11.46
N THR A 209 19.61 4.28 -11.14
CA THR A 209 20.82 3.70 -10.54
C THR A 209 21.76 3.02 -11.52
N GLU A 210 21.23 2.44 -12.59
CA GLU A 210 21.98 1.59 -13.53
C GLU A 210 22.40 2.34 -14.81
N TYR A 211 21.68 3.39 -15.20
CA TYR A 211 22.01 4.13 -16.42
C TYR A 211 23.09 5.17 -16.11
N GLU A 212 24.10 5.27 -16.98
CA GLU A 212 25.11 6.33 -16.91
C GLU A 212 24.49 7.73 -17.00
N ASN A 213 23.43 7.87 -17.80
CA ASN A 213 22.63 9.08 -17.89
C ASN A 213 21.13 8.74 -17.89
N PRO A 214 20.41 8.91 -16.76
CA PRO A 214 18.99 8.59 -16.65
C PRO A 214 18.08 9.34 -17.64
N LEU A 215 18.54 10.46 -18.21
CA LEU A 215 17.74 11.24 -19.16
C LEU A 215 17.67 10.60 -20.55
N THR A 216 18.60 9.71 -20.92
CA THR A 216 18.53 9.01 -22.23
C THR A 216 17.31 8.10 -22.32
N PHE A 217 16.82 7.62 -21.19
CA PHE A 217 15.58 6.85 -21.11
C PHE A 217 14.35 7.63 -21.60
N ILE A 218 14.37 8.97 -21.54
CA ILE A 218 13.30 9.81 -22.09
C ILE A 218 13.21 9.62 -23.61
N ASP A 219 14.36 9.59 -24.29
CA ASP A 219 14.41 9.48 -25.74
C ASP A 219 13.94 8.09 -26.21
N GLU A 220 14.33 7.03 -25.49
CA GLU A 220 13.82 5.67 -25.72
C GLU A 220 12.30 5.58 -25.56
N LEU A 221 11.76 6.19 -24.49
CA LEU A 221 10.31 6.22 -24.27
C LEU A 221 9.60 7.04 -25.36
N LYS A 222 10.17 8.16 -25.79
CA LYS A 222 9.62 8.95 -26.89
C LYS A 222 9.55 8.12 -28.17
N GLU A 223 10.61 7.43 -28.53
CA GLU A 223 10.62 6.57 -29.72
C GLU A 223 9.54 5.47 -29.63
N TYR A 224 9.42 4.83 -28.46
CA TYR A 224 8.38 3.85 -28.19
C TYR A 224 6.96 4.42 -28.38
N TYR A 225 6.68 5.58 -27.79
CA TYR A 225 5.35 6.19 -27.89
C TYR A 225 5.07 6.69 -29.31
N GLN A 226 6.05 7.22 -30.02
CA GLN A 226 5.91 7.64 -31.42
C GLN A 226 5.51 6.48 -32.33
N ASP A 227 6.17 5.32 -32.23
CA ASP A 227 5.80 4.12 -33.00
C ASP A 227 4.38 3.62 -32.63
N ARG A 228 4.06 3.61 -31.33
CA ARG A 228 2.73 3.20 -30.84
C ARG A 228 1.63 4.12 -31.36
N ILE A 229 1.83 5.44 -31.26
CA ILE A 229 0.91 6.47 -31.78
C ILE A 229 0.78 6.31 -33.29
N PHE A 230 1.87 6.12 -34.03
CA PHE A 230 1.83 5.91 -35.47
C PHE A 230 0.96 4.71 -35.86
N LYS A 231 1.13 3.58 -35.16
CA LYS A 231 0.30 2.38 -35.34
C LYS A 231 -1.17 2.63 -35.01
N LEU A 232 -1.46 3.37 -33.92
CA LEU A 232 -2.82 3.72 -33.54
C LEU A 232 -3.48 4.66 -34.55
N LYS A 233 -2.80 5.73 -34.96
CA LYS A 233 -3.24 6.66 -36.03
C LYS A 233 -3.64 5.88 -37.28
N LYS A 234 -2.80 4.94 -37.75
CA LYS A 234 -3.11 4.11 -38.93
C LYS A 234 -4.41 3.31 -38.75
N ARG A 235 -4.68 2.80 -37.55
CA ARG A 235 -5.90 2.03 -37.22
C ARG A 235 -7.13 2.92 -37.06
N THR A 236 -6.96 4.16 -36.62
CA THR A 236 -8.04 5.13 -36.41
C THR A 236 -8.33 6.02 -37.61
N ARG A 237 -7.55 5.99 -38.70
CA ARG A 237 -7.83 6.75 -39.96
C ARG A 237 -9.26 6.60 -40.49
N LYS A 238 -9.90 5.46 -40.21
CA LYS A 238 -11.29 5.18 -40.63
C LYS A 238 -12.34 5.81 -39.71
N ALA A 239 -11.96 6.51 -38.63
CA ALA A 239 -12.87 7.18 -37.71
C ALA A 239 -13.77 8.19 -38.44
N ASN A 240 -13.19 8.98 -39.35
CA ASN A 240 -13.92 9.90 -40.21
C ASN A 240 -15.00 9.22 -41.09
N MET A 241 -14.88 7.90 -41.37
CA MET A 241 -15.92 7.15 -42.13
C MET A 241 -17.11 6.70 -41.26
N PHE A 242 -17.03 6.93 -39.95
CA PHE A 242 -18.07 6.63 -38.98
C PHE A 242 -18.62 7.90 -38.31
N ASP A 243 -18.26 9.10 -38.82
CA ASP A 243 -18.61 10.40 -38.24
C ASP A 243 -18.26 10.51 -36.74
N LEU A 244 -17.07 10.01 -36.37
CA LEU A 244 -16.54 9.91 -35.01
C LEU A 244 -15.35 10.82 -34.76
#